data_AF-A0A538CPA3-F1
#
_entry.id   AF-A0A538CPA3-F1
#
_cell.length_a   1.000
_cell.length_b   1.000
_cell.length_c   1.000
_cell.angle_alpha   90.00
_cell.angle_beta   90.00
_cell.angle_gamma   90.00
#
_symmetry.space_group_name_H-M   'P 1'
#
loop_
_entity.id
_entity.type
_entity.pdbx_description
1 polymer ?
#
loop_
_entity_poly.entity_id
_entity_poly.type
_entity_poly.pdbx_seq_one_letter_code
_entity_poly.pdbx_strand_id
1 'polypeptide(L)'
;MRQLRPELMQWYGLFGAALAWSAQLVVGWGVAYADCTAASRHWGLDVVTWEIVLMAVGVTLAVLAEAAAINVLLATRQLDYDDVPPLGRRHFFAYAAALGNVLFTAAILLNGIGALANVTCRPA
;
A
#
# COMPACT_ATOMS: atom_id res chain seq x y z
N MET A 1 -23.66 8.11 -6.76
CA MET A 1 -22.48 7.74 -5.94
C MET A 1 -22.53 8.57 -4.68
N ARG A 2 -22.71 7.94 -3.51
CA ARG A 2 -22.77 8.60 -2.21
C ARG A 2 -21.42 9.31 -2.00
N GLN A 3 -21.40 10.64 -1.89
CA GLN A 3 -20.15 11.39 -1.72
C GLN A 3 -19.49 10.94 -0.40
N LEU A 4 -18.46 10.10 -0.50
CA LEU A 4 -17.52 9.89 0.60
C LEU A 4 -16.96 11.27 0.97
N ARG A 5 -16.81 11.54 2.26
CA ARG A 5 -16.31 12.83 2.73
C ARG A 5 -14.96 13.10 2.07
N PRO A 6 -14.73 14.28 1.47
CA PRO A 6 -13.49 14.58 0.75
C PRO A 6 -12.25 14.44 1.65
N GLU A 7 -12.40 14.68 2.95
CA GLU A 7 -11.36 14.39 3.96
C GLU A 7 -10.99 12.91 4.05
N LEU A 8 -11.96 12.00 4.02
CA LEU A 8 -11.68 10.56 4.05
C LEU A 8 -10.92 10.10 2.80
N MET A 9 -11.31 10.60 1.62
CA MET A 9 -10.60 10.31 0.38
C MET A 9 -9.16 10.81 0.41
N GLN A 10 -8.93 12.00 0.97
CA GLN A 10 -7.58 12.56 1.09
C GLN A 10 -6.71 11.78 2.06
N TRP A 11 -7.23 11.41 3.24
CA TRP A 11 -6.48 10.61 4.20
C TRP A 11 -6.19 9.20 3.68
N TYR A 12 -7.16 8.59 3.01
CA TYR A 12 -6.95 7.28 2.38
C TYR A 12 -5.96 7.36 1.23
N GLY A 13 -6.04 8.38 0.37
CA GLY A 13 -5.06 8.58 -0.70
C GLY A 13 -3.65 8.81 -0.16
N LEU A 14 -3.49 9.48 0.99
CA LEU A 14 -2.19 9.77 1.59
C LEU A 14 -1.54 8.54 2.26
N PHE A 15 -2.32 7.72 2.96
CA PHE A 15 -1.78 6.63 3.79
C PHE A 15 -2.10 5.22 3.28
N GLY A 16 -3.04 5.06 2.36
CA GLY A 16 -3.58 3.76 1.96
C GLY A 16 -2.50 2.81 1.44
N ALA A 17 -1.70 3.23 0.45
CA ALA A 17 -0.64 2.38 -0.10
C ALA A 17 0.50 2.14 0.91
N ALA A 18 0.87 3.16 1.71
CA ALA A 18 1.92 3.05 2.71
C ALA A 18 1.56 2.01 3.80
N LEU A 19 0.32 2.04 4.29
CA LEU A 19 -0.18 1.08 5.28
C LEU A 19 -0.34 -0.31 4.68
N ALA A 20 -0.82 -0.42 3.43
CA ALA A 20 -0.91 -1.69 2.72
C ALA A 20 0.46 -2.36 2.55
N TRP A 21 1.46 -1.59 2.13
CA TRP A 21 2.85 -2.04 2.03
C TRP A 21 3.41 -2.48 3.38
N SER A 22 3.20 -1.68 4.44
CA SER A 22 3.67 -1.98 5.79
C SER A 22 3.05 -3.27 6.32
N ALA A 23 1.75 -3.46 6.10
CA ALA A 23 1.04 -4.67 6.50
C ALA A 23 1.55 -5.91 5.73
N GLN A 24 1.73 -5.79 4.41
CA GLN A 24 2.33 -6.87 3.61
C GLN A 24 3.72 -7.23 4.14
N LEU A 25 4.57 -6.24 4.45
CA LEU A 25 5.94 -6.49 4.91
C LEU A 25 5.96 -7.23 6.24
N VAL A 26 5.18 -6.77 7.23
CA VAL A 26 5.14 -7.37 8.57
C VAL A 26 4.51 -8.75 8.55
N VAL A 27 3.40 -8.92 7.83
CA VAL A 27 2.70 -10.21 7.79
C VAL A 27 3.49 -11.22 6.95
N GLY A 28 4.04 -10.82 5.80
CA GLY A 28 4.88 -11.69 4.97
C GLY A 28 6.11 -12.20 5.74
N TRP A 29 6.80 -11.29 6.44
CA TRP A 29 7.91 -11.67 7.33
C TRP A 29 7.46 -12.65 8.43
N GLY A 30 6.30 -12.40 9.07
CA GLY A 30 5.77 -13.26 10.12
C GLY A 30 5.43 -14.67 9.63
N VAL A 31 4.85 -14.80 8.43
CA VAL A 31 4.53 -16.09 7.82
C VAL A 31 5.81 -16.84 7.44
N ALA A 32 6.78 -16.17 6.81
CA ALA A 32 8.06 -16.77 6.47
C ALA A 32 8.84 -17.24 7.72
N TYR A 33 8.83 -16.42 8.78
CA TYR A 33 9.44 -16.79 10.06
C TYR A 33 8.75 -18.00 10.68
N ALA A 34 7.41 -18.02 10.71
CA ALA A 34 6.64 -19.10 11.28
C ALA A 34 6.85 -20.45 10.56
N ASP A 35 7.09 -20.45 9.25
CA ASP A 35 7.39 -21.69 8.51
C ASP A 35 8.78 -22.26 8.86
N CYS A 36 9.76 -21.39 9.13
CA CYS A 36 11.12 -21.81 9.45
C CYS A 36 11.32 -22.25 10.91
N THR A 37 10.43 -21.90 11.86
CA THR A 37 10.56 -22.40 13.24
C THR A 37 9.84 -23.73 13.47
N ALA A 38 10.50 -24.67 14.15
CA ALA A 38 9.92 -25.96 14.49
C ALA A 38 8.69 -25.85 15.40
N ALA A 39 8.61 -24.80 16.22
CA ALA A 39 7.50 -24.56 17.13
C ALA A 39 6.19 -24.27 16.40
N SER A 40 6.21 -23.54 15.28
CA SER A 40 5.01 -23.15 14.51
C SER A 40 4.78 -23.96 13.23
N ARG A 41 5.69 -24.84 12.84
CA ARG A 41 5.52 -25.69 11.64
C ARG A 41 4.25 -26.55 11.65
N HIS A 42 3.70 -26.86 12.83
CA HIS A 42 2.45 -27.62 12.95
C HIS A 42 1.20 -26.90 12.41
N TRP A 43 1.29 -25.59 12.13
CA TRP A 43 0.19 -24.80 11.56
C TRP A 43 0.06 -24.96 10.03
N GLY A 44 1.08 -25.52 9.35
CA GLY A 44 1.01 -25.83 7.92
C GLY A 44 0.74 -24.61 7.03
N LEU A 45 1.35 -23.46 7.34
CA LEU A 45 1.17 -22.22 6.59
C LEU A 45 1.84 -22.34 5.21
N ASP A 46 1.06 -22.29 4.15
CA ASP A 46 1.61 -22.21 2.79
C ASP A 46 2.09 -20.78 2.49
N VAL A 47 3.41 -20.57 2.61
CA VAL A 47 4.06 -19.27 2.41
C VAL A 47 3.75 -18.69 1.03
N VAL A 48 3.72 -19.53 -0.01
CA VAL A 48 3.47 -19.06 -1.38
C VAL A 48 2.06 -18.49 -1.52
N THR A 49 1.06 -19.20 -1.00
CA THR A 49 -0.33 -18.72 -1.01
C THR A 49 -0.46 -17.41 -0.22
N TRP A 50 0.17 -17.30 0.95
CA TRP A 50 0.14 -16.06 1.74
C TRP A 50 0.77 -14.88 1.02
N GLU A 51 1.95 -15.05 0.41
CA GLU A 51 2.63 -13.97 -0.33
C GLU A 51 1.80 -13.50 -1.53
N ILE A 52 1.18 -14.42 -2.28
CA ILE A 52 0.28 -14.07 -3.39
C ILE A 52 -0.93 -13.28 -2.89
N VAL A 53 -1.57 -13.73 -1.80
CA VAL A 53 -2.75 -13.06 -1.24
C VAL A 53 -2.39 -11.67 -0.72
N LEU A 54 -1.29 -11.54 0.04
CA LEU A 54 -0.84 -10.26 0.59
C LEU A 54 -0.48 -9.28 -0.53
N MET A 55 0.23 -9.73 -1.57
CA MET A 55 0.56 -8.91 -2.73
C MET A 55 -0.70 -8.46 -3.47
N ALA A 56 -1.64 -9.37 -3.75
CA ALA A 56 -2.87 -9.05 -4.47
C ALA A 56 -3.75 -8.03 -3.71
N VAL A 57 -3.93 -8.24 -2.40
CA VAL A 57 -4.66 -7.32 -1.52
C VAL A 57 -3.93 -5.98 -1.43
N GLY A 58 -2.61 -6.01 -1.25
CA GLY A 58 -1.77 -4.81 -1.15
C GLY A 58 -1.85 -3.94 -2.41
N VAL A 59 -1.69 -4.53 -3.59
CA VAL A 59 -1.83 -3.82 -4.88
C VAL A 59 -3.22 -3.25 -5.03
N THR A 60 -4.27 -4.00 -4.69
CA THR A 60 -5.66 -3.53 -4.79
C THR A 60 -5.88 -2.29 -3.91
N LEU A 61 -5.42 -2.32 -2.66
CA LEU A 61 -5.53 -1.18 -1.75
C LEU A 61 -4.69 0.02 -2.22
N ALA A 62 -3.50 -0.22 -2.76
CA ALA A 62 -2.64 0.83 -3.29
C ALA A 62 -3.25 1.50 -4.54
N VAL A 63 -3.84 0.73 -5.45
CA VAL A 63 -4.55 1.25 -6.63
C VAL A 63 -5.78 2.06 -6.23
N LEU A 64 -6.54 1.61 -5.23
CA LEU A 64 -7.66 2.38 -4.70
C LEU A 64 -7.20 3.69 -4.02
N ALA A 65 -6.08 3.66 -3.29
CA ALA A 65 -5.48 4.86 -2.70
C ALA A 65 -5.03 5.85 -3.79
N GLU A 66 -4.43 5.33 -4.87
CA GLU A 66 -4.01 6.12 -6.02
C GLU A 66 -5.21 6.75 -6.73
N ALA A 67 -6.26 5.98 -6.97
CA ALA A 67 -7.50 6.50 -7.53
C ALA A 67 -8.10 7.61 -6.65
N ALA A 68 -8.02 7.49 -5.32
CA ALA A 68 -8.47 8.53 -4.41
C ALA A 68 -7.60 9.81 -4.51
N ALA A 69 -6.27 9.67 -4.56
CA ALA A 69 -5.35 10.79 -4.72
C ALA A 69 -5.56 11.52 -6.06
N ILE A 70 -5.68 10.78 -7.17
CA ILE A 70 -5.95 11.33 -8.50
C ILE A 70 -7.30 12.06 -8.53
N ASN A 71 -8.35 11.52 -7.90
CA ASN A 71 -9.64 12.20 -7.83
C ASN A 71 -9.54 13.56 -7.12
N VAL A 72 -8.79 13.66 -6.02
CA VAL A 72 -8.55 14.93 -5.33
C VAL A 72 -7.72 15.88 -6.20
N LEU A 73 -6.70 15.37 -6.89
CA LEU A 73 -5.86 16.16 -7.80
C LEU A 73 -6.68 16.75 -8.95
N LEU A 74 -7.52 15.95 -9.60
CA LEU A 74 -8.40 16.39 -10.67
C LEU A 74 -9.43 17.42 -10.19
N ALA A 75 -9.97 17.24 -8.98
CA ALA A 75 -10.90 18.18 -8.37
C ALA A 75 -10.22 19.53 -7.99
N THR A 76 -8.91 19.53 -7.79
CA THR A 76 -8.12 20.71 -7.39
C THR A 76 -7.22 21.24 -8.50
N ARG A 77 -7.33 20.74 -9.73
CA ARG A 77 -6.41 21.03 -10.85
C ARG A 77 -6.27 22.50 -11.27
N GLN A 78 -7.21 23.34 -10.86
CA GLN A 78 -7.22 24.77 -11.18
C GLN A 78 -6.40 25.60 -10.18
N LEU A 79 -5.92 24.97 -9.12
CA LEU A 79 -5.15 25.61 -8.07
C LEU A 79 -3.67 25.47 -8.37
N ASP A 80 -2.92 26.52 -8.07
CA ASP A 80 -1.46 26.47 -8.08
C ASP A 80 -0.94 25.88 -6.76
N TYR A 81 0.32 25.44 -6.79
CA TYR A 81 0.98 24.83 -5.63
C TYR A 81 0.99 25.77 -4.40
N ASP A 82 1.15 27.07 -4.62
CA ASP A 82 1.25 28.11 -3.58
C ASP A 82 -0.10 28.77 -3.23
N ASP A 83 -1.22 28.22 -3.69
CA ASP A 83 -2.53 28.78 -3.39
C ASP A 83 -2.88 28.76 -1.90
N VAL A 84 -3.68 29.74 -1.49
CA VAL A 84 -4.05 29.92 -0.09
C VAL A 84 -4.79 28.69 0.48
N PRO A 85 -4.54 28.33 1.76
CA PRO A 85 -5.29 27.28 2.42
C PRO A 85 -6.78 27.67 2.54
N PRO A 86 -7.71 26.69 2.59
CA PRO A 86 -7.47 25.25 2.77
C PRO A 86 -7.23 24.45 1.49
N LEU A 87 -7.60 24.97 0.31
CA LEU A 87 -7.63 24.19 -0.92
C LEU A 87 -6.23 23.94 -1.51
N GLY A 88 -5.33 24.93 -1.52
CA GLY A 88 -3.94 24.73 -1.99
C GLY A 88 -3.20 23.64 -1.21
N ARG A 89 -3.38 23.60 0.12
CA ARG A 89 -2.84 22.52 0.97
C ARG A 89 -3.35 21.14 0.56
N ARG A 90 -4.62 21.01 0.15
CA ARG A 90 -5.17 19.74 -0.32
C ARG A 90 -4.54 19.31 -1.64
N HIS A 91 -4.33 20.25 -2.56
CA HIS A 91 -3.67 20.00 -3.83
C HIS A 91 -2.23 19.49 -3.62
N PHE A 92 -1.46 20.16 -2.78
CA PHE A 92 -0.10 19.74 -2.41
C PHE A 92 -0.06 18.30 -1.87
N PHE A 93 -0.91 17.98 -0.89
CA PHE A 93 -0.97 16.63 -0.33
C PHE A 93 -1.45 15.59 -1.33
N ALA A 94 -2.37 15.94 -2.24
CA ALA A 94 -2.81 15.02 -3.29
C ALA A 94 -1.67 14.70 -4.27
N TYR A 95 -0.83 15.68 -4.60
CA TYR A 95 0.35 15.48 -5.44
C TYR A 95 1.39 14.58 -4.76
N ALA A 96 1.70 14.85 -3.49
CA ALA A 96 2.60 14.01 -2.69
C ALA A 96 2.05 12.59 -2.52
N ALA A 97 0.75 12.45 -2.28
CA ALA A 97 0.07 11.17 -2.17
C ALA A 97 0.17 10.35 -3.47
N ALA A 98 -0.08 10.97 -4.63
CA ALA A 98 0.00 10.28 -5.92
C ALA A 98 1.42 9.71 -6.17
N LEU A 99 2.45 10.54 -5.97
CA LEU A 99 3.84 10.08 -6.09
C LEU A 99 4.18 8.97 -5.08
N GLY A 100 3.74 9.13 -3.83
CA GLY A 100 3.96 8.15 -2.77
C GLY A 100 3.30 6.81 -3.07
N ASN A 101 2.06 6.81 -3.53
CA ASN A 101 1.32 5.59 -3.86
C ASN A 101 1.95 4.83 -5.03
N VAL A 102 2.46 5.52 -6.06
CA VAL A 102 3.24 4.87 -7.13
C VAL A 102 4.47 4.17 -6.55
N LEU A 103 5.21 4.85 -5.68
CA LEU A 103 6.38 4.27 -5.00
C LEU A 103 6.01 3.04 -4.16
N PHE A 104 4.95 3.13 -3.34
CA PHE A 104 4.52 2.01 -2.49
C PHE A 104 3.92 0.85 -3.29
N THR A 105 3.27 1.12 -4.41
CA THR A 105 2.82 0.06 -5.33
C THR A 105 4.01 -0.71 -5.90
N ALA A 106 5.05 0.00 -6.33
CA ALA A 106 6.30 -0.63 -6.77
C ALA A 106 6.95 -1.44 -5.63
N ALA A 107 6.98 -0.91 -4.41
CA ALA A 107 7.53 -1.60 -3.25
C ALA A 107 6.75 -2.88 -2.90
N ILE A 108 5.42 -2.85 -2.96
CA ILE A 108 4.53 -4.01 -2.79
C ILE A 108 4.85 -5.12 -3.81
N LEU A 109 4.98 -4.75 -5.09
CA LEU A 109 5.27 -5.69 -6.17
C LEU A 109 6.68 -6.28 -6.03
N LEU A 110 7.69 -5.44 -5.82
CA LEU A 110 9.07 -5.88 -5.65
C LEU A 110 9.23 -6.81 -4.44
N ASN A 111 8.56 -6.49 -3.33
CA ASN A 111 8.58 -7.32 -2.13
C ASN A 111 7.91 -8.68 -2.39
N GLY A 112 6.71 -8.70 -2.96
CA GLY A 112 5.98 -9.95 -3.26
C GLY A 112 6.72 -10.84 -4.25
N ILE A 113 7.26 -10.26 -5.34
CA ILE A 113 8.05 -10.99 -6.34
C ILE A 113 9.35 -11.53 -5.70
N GLY A 114 10.03 -10.72 -4.88
CA GLY A 114 11.25 -11.12 -4.18
C GLY A 114 11.02 -12.28 -3.22
N ALA A 115 9.90 -12.27 -2.48
CA ALA A 115 9.51 -13.34 -1.57
C ALA A 115 9.20 -14.64 -2.32
N LEU A 116 8.48 -14.56 -3.44
CA LEU A 116 8.16 -15.72 -4.28
C LEU A 116 9.39 -16.31 -4.98
N ALA A 117 10.38 -15.49 -5.34
CA ALA A 117 11.62 -15.94 -5.96
C ALA A 117 12.59 -16.60 -4.96
N ASN A 118 12.50 -16.26 -3.67
CA ASN A 118 13.40 -16.74 -2.61
C ASN A 118 12.69 -17.58 -1.54
N VAL A 119 11.93 -18.60 -1.96
CA VAL A 119 11.20 -19.54 -1.06
C VAL A 119 12.09 -20.48 -0.22
N THR A 120 13.38 -20.21 -0.09
CA THR A 120 14.28 -21.03 0.73
C THR A 120 14.27 -20.56 2.18
N CYS A 121 14.04 -21.47 3.13
CA CYS A 121 14.21 -21.20 4.57
C CYS A 121 15.68 -20.87 4.87
N ARG A 122 16.03 -19.60 4.74
CA ARG A 122 17.10 -18.96 5.50
C ARG A 122 16.39 -17.99 6.44
N PRO A 123 16.56 -18.10 7.77
CA PRO A 123 16.17 -17.00 8.63
C PRO A 123 16.94 -15.76 8.15
N ALA A 124 16.21 -14.68 7.86
CA ALA A 124 16.80 -13.38 7.55
C ALA A 124 17.57 -12.83 8.77
#